data_AF-A0A661IKS9-F1
#
_entry.id   AF-A0A661IKS9-F1
#
_cell.length_a   1.000
_cell.length_b   1.000
_cell.length_c   1.000
_cell.angle_alpha   90.00
_cell.angle_beta   90.00
_cell.angle_gamma   90.00
#
_symmetry.space_group_name_H-M   'P 1'
#
loop_
_entity.id
_entity.type
_entity.pdbx_description
1 polymer ?
#
loop_
_entity_poly.entity_id
_entity_poly.type
_entity_poly.pdbx_seq_one_letter_code
_entity_poly.pdbx_strand_id
1 'polypeptide(L)'
;MAKKLYHIGFNKINQYISTNKDLINRHIKNSDRYELSKVFGRSYYEIAIKDFFSAFKIDKNQKYALQVLNIFKSNHFINELYNYLNLNRFEDEIYIKKSNQSSINDYQKSIFYSFTYFLYTNINSAKEDIQAKLFSHYFLHHISTINTKTNTSLNYKDMTEGYIKGKDFKVKESYKIDDTTKNVNFKILLNGKIKINLDGKSIKTLRKKAYKEIFFYILDNQENKQNEKLALKEIIYDIHIGN
;
A
#
# COMPACT_ATOMS: atom_id res chain seq x y z
N MET A 1 -15.19 -2.80 -11.73
CA MET A 1 -14.01 -3.55 -12.18
C MET A 1 -13.11 -3.78 -10.98
N ALA A 2 -13.11 -5.00 -10.44
CA ALA A 2 -12.17 -5.39 -9.39
C ALA A 2 -10.77 -5.29 -10.00
N LYS A 3 -10.03 -4.22 -9.69
CA LYS A 3 -8.60 -4.15 -10.04
C LYS A 3 -7.95 -5.32 -9.30
N LYS A 4 -7.60 -6.34 -10.07
CA LYS A 4 -6.99 -7.59 -9.62
C LYS A 4 -5.86 -7.26 -8.61
N LEU A 5 -5.97 -7.78 -7.38
CA LEU A 5 -5.00 -7.63 -6.27
C LEU A 5 -3.56 -8.04 -6.65
N TYR A 6 -3.36 -8.60 -7.84
CA TYR A 6 -2.08 -8.96 -8.45
C TYR A 6 -1.06 -7.82 -8.41
N HIS A 7 -1.47 -6.56 -8.57
CA HIS A 7 -0.56 -5.40 -8.51
C HIS A 7 -0.02 -5.09 -7.10
N ILE A 8 -0.58 -5.70 -6.06
CA ILE A 8 -0.12 -5.49 -4.67
C ILE A 8 1.08 -6.40 -4.37
N GLY A 9 1.27 -7.46 -5.15
CA GLY A 9 2.41 -8.35 -5.01
C GLY A 9 2.29 -9.32 -3.83
N PHE A 10 1.09 -9.72 -3.42
CA PHE A 10 0.89 -10.72 -2.36
C PHE A 10 1.66 -12.02 -2.58
N ASN A 11 1.91 -12.43 -3.84
CA ASN A 11 2.78 -13.57 -4.13
C ASN A 11 4.20 -13.38 -3.58
N LYS A 12 4.79 -12.20 -3.76
CA LYS A 12 6.11 -11.85 -3.21
C LYS A 12 6.08 -11.80 -1.69
N ILE A 13 5.00 -11.26 -1.11
CA ILE A 13 4.82 -11.23 0.36
C ILE A 13 4.73 -12.66 0.91
N ASN A 14 3.92 -13.51 0.31
CA ASN A 14 3.72 -14.89 0.73
C ASN A 14 4.97 -15.74 0.52
N GLN A 15 5.75 -15.48 -0.54
CA GLN A 15 7.07 -16.08 -0.73
C GLN A 15 8.01 -15.66 0.39
N TYR A 16 8.10 -14.35 0.70
CA TYR A 16 8.93 -13.83 1.78
C TYR A 16 8.57 -14.45 3.14
N ILE A 17 7.27 -14.53 3.46
CA ILE A 17 6.76 -15.19 4.67
C ILE A 17 7.20 -16.65 4.72
N SER A 18 7.13 -17.37 3.59
CA SER A 18 7.50 -18.78 3.51
C SER A 18 9.00 -18.99 3.73
N THR A 19 9.84 -18.16 3.10
CA THR A 19 11.30 -18.19 3.26
C THR A 19 11.73 -17.85 4.69
N ASN A 20 10.99 -16.98 5.38
CA ASN A 20 11.31 -16.52 6.74
C ASN A 20 10.46 -17.19 7.83
N LYS A 21 9.86 -18.35 7.54
CA LYS A 21 8.90 -19.02 8.43
C LYS A 21 9.45 -19.21 9.85
N ASP A 22 10.68 -19.66 10.00
CA ASP A 22 11.27 -19.96 11.32
C ASP A 22 11.58 -18.69 12.13
N LEU A 23 11.97 -17.61 11.45
CA LEU A 23 12.14 -16.30 12.07
C LEU A 23 10.81 -15.77 12.57
N ILE A 24 9.76 -15.86 11.76
CA ILE A 24 8.41 -15.43 12.12
C ILE A 24 7.87 -16.29 13.28
N ASN A 25 8.06 -17.61 13.23
CA ASN A 25 7.67 -18.53 14.29
C ASN A 25 8.31 -18.19 15.64
N ARG A 26 9.56 -17.72 15.66
CA ARG A 26 10.19 -17.24 16.90
C ARG A 26 9.47 -16.07 17.55
N HIS A 27 8.75 -15.25 16.77
CA HIS A 27 7.92 -14.17 17.31
C HIS A 27 6.53 -14.63 17.77
N ILE A 28 6.03 -15.75 17.23
CA ILE A 28 4.65 -16.19 17.45
C ILE A 28 4.55 -17.32 18.48
N LYS A 29 5.51 -18.24 18.50
CA LYS A 29 5.45 -19.46 19.31
C LYS A 29 6.17 -19.34 20.66
N ASN A 30 7.05 -18.35 20.84
CA ASN A 30 7.65 -18.06 22.15
C ASN A 30 6.71 -17.13 22.94
N SER A 31 6.27 -17.54 24.13
CA SER A 31 5.24 -16.84 24.92
C SER A 31 5.59 -15.37 25.18
N ASP A 32 6.77 -15.11 25.73
CA ASP A 32 7.14 -13.76 26.20
C ASP A 32 7.36 -12.83 25.01
N ARG A 33 8.03 -13.35 23.97
CA ARG A 33 8.22 -12.61 22.73
C ARG A 33 6.91 -12.37 22.00
N TYR A 34 5.96 -13.30 22.05
CA TYR A 34 4.64 -13.14 21.44
C TYR A 34 3.83 -12.04 22.11
N GLU A 35 3.83 -12.01 23.44
CA GLU A 35 3.18 -10.93 24.21
C GLU A 35 3.75 -9.55 23.86
N LEU A 36 5.08 -9.43 23.76
CA LEU A 36 5.72 -8.20 23.31
C LEU A 36 5.39 -7.87 21.84
N SER A 37 5.47 -8.87 20.96
CA SER A 37 5.30 -8.69 19.52
C SER A 37 3.89 -8.26 19.16
N LYS A 38 2.85 -8.79 19.82
CA LYS A 38 1.47 -8.36 19.56
C LYS A 38 1.19 -6.92 20.02
N VAL A 39 1.80 -6.49 21.13
CA VAL A 39 1.61 -5.12 21.66
C VAL A 39 2.30 -4.11 20.76
N PHE A 40 3.62 -4.26 20.54
CA PHE A 40 4.35 -3.33 19.69
C PHE A 40 3.94 -3.41 18.23
N GLY A 41 3.59 -4.60 17.75
CA GLY A 41 3.08 -4.81 16.41
C GLY A 41 1.79 -4.04 16.14
N ARG A 42 0.89 -3.96 17.11
CA ARG A 42 -0.30 -3.10 17.02
C ARG A 42 0.09 -1.63 16.92
N SER A 43 1.04 -1.17 17.74
CA SER A 43 1.51 0.22 17.68
C SER A 43 2.14 0.55 16.32
N TYR A 44 2.99 -0.33 15.78
CA TYR A 44 3.58 -0.16 14.46
C TYR A 44 2.53 -0.16 13.35
N TYR A 45 1.50 -1.00 13.45
CA TYR A 45 0.38 -0.98 12.51
C TYR A 45 -0.36 0.37 12.53
N GLU A 46 -0.63 0.93 13.71
CA GLU A 46 -1.28 2.24 13.83
C GLU A 46 -0.39 3.39 13.31
N ILE A 47 0.93 3.31 13.51
CA ILE A 47 1.90 4.23 12.91
C ILE A 47 1.87 4.12 11.39
N ALA A 48 1.83 2.90 10.84
CA ALA A 48 1.76 2.69 9.39
C ALA A 48 0.50 3.31 8.77
N ILE A 49 -0.65 3.25 9.47
CA ILE A 49 -1.88 3.94 9.04
C ILE A 49 -1.69 5.47 9.06
N LYS A 50 -1.10 6.02 10.12
CA LYS A 50 -0.82 7.46 10.22
C LYS A 50 0.09 7.92 9.08
N ASP A 51 1.17 7.17 8.83
CA ASP A 51 2.15 7.53 7.80
C ASP A 51 1.53 7.42 6.41
N PHE A 52 0.66 6.42 6.18
CA PHE A 52 -0.19 6.36 5.00
C PHE A 52 -1.09 7.59 4.85
N PHE A 53 -1.76 8.04 5.93
CA PHE A 53 -2.60 9.24 5.87
C PHE A 53 -1.80 10.48 5.52
N SER A 54 -0.62 10.64 6.11
CA SER A 54 0.26 11.77 5.83
C SER A 54 0.79 11.76 4.39
N ALA A 55 1.28 10.60 3.93
CA ALA A 55 1.83 10.42 2.58
C ALA A 55 0.80 10.74 1.49
N PHE A 56 -0.46 10.34 1.71
CA PHE A 56 -1.56 10.57 0.77
C PHE A 56 -2.45 11.76 1.14
N LYS A 57 -2.06 12.57 2.15
CA LYS A 57 -2.79 13.77 2.61
C LYS A 57 -4.28 13.49 2.91
N ILE A 58 -4.59 12.32 3.46
CA ILE A 58 -5.95 11.89 3.83
C ILE A 58 -6.41 12.64 5.10
N ASP A 59 -5.47 12.92 6.00
CA ASP A 59 -5.64 13.65 7.26
C ASP A 59 -6.13 15.10 7.09
N LYS A 60 -5.99 15.68 5.89
CA LYS A 60 -6.59 17.00 5.56
C LYS A 60 -8.11 17.06 5.75
N ASN A 61 -8.80 15.93 5.63
CA ASN A 61 -10.22 15.81 5.96
C ASN A 61 -10.37 14.85 7.15
N GLN A 62 -10.44 15.41 8.36
CA GLN A 62 -10.47 14.63 9.60
C GLN A 62 -11.65 13.65 9.67
N LYS A 63 -12.84 14.04 9.19
CA LYS A 63 -14.02 13.15 9.17
C LYS A 63 -13.79 11.95 8.27
N TYR A 64 -13.22 12.17 7.09
CA TYR A 64 -12.86 11.10 6.16
C TYR A 64 -11.72 10.23 6.72
N ALA A 65 -10.67 10.84 7.27
CA ALA A 65 -9.56 10.13 7.89
C ALA A 65 -10.04 9.21 9.02
N LEU A 66 -10.96 9.67 9.87
CA LEU A 66 -11.55 8.87 10.94
C LEU A 66 -12.36 7.68 10.39
N GLN A 67 -13.12 7.88 9.31
CA GLN A 67 -13.83 6.80 8.64
C GLN A 67 -12.86 5.73 8.10
N VAL A 68 -11.79 6.16 7.41
CA VAL A 68 -10.77 5.23 6.90
C VAL A 68 -10.04 4.53 8.03
N LEU A 69 -9.72 5.23 9.12
CA LEU A 69 -9.06 4.66 10.30
C LEU A 69 -9.91 3.54 10.91
N ASN A 70 -11.21 3.78 11.07
CA ASN A 70 -12.13 2.78 11.62
C ASN A 70 -12.24 1.56 10.71
N ILE A 71 -12.18 1.73 9.39
CA ILE A 71 -12.13 0.61 8.44
C ILE A 71 -10.84 -0.19 8.63
N PHE A 72 -9.67 0.46 8.60
CA PHE A 72 -8.38 -0.23 8.73
C PHE A 72 -8.17 -0.89 10.09
N LYS A 73 -8.82 -0.40 11.14
CA LYS A 73 -8.81 -1.01 12.48
C LYS A 73 -9.91 -2.04 12.69
N SER A 74 -10.81 -2.22 11.73
CA SER A 74 -11.91 -3.18 11.85
C SER A 74 -11.40 -4.62 11.84
N ASN A 75 -12.07 -5.49 12.59
CA ASN A 75 -11.76 -6.92 12.59
C ASN A 75 -11.87 -7.52 11.19
N HIS A 76 -12.85 -7.05 10.41
CA HIS A 76 -13.04 -7.51 9.03
C HIS A 76 -11.80 -7.25 8.18
N PHE A 77 -11.30 -6.02 8.18
CA PHE A 77 -10.13 -5.65 7.38
C PHE A 77 -8.85 -6.38 7.81
N ILE A 78 -8.63 -6.51 9.12
CA ILE A 78 -7.46 -7.23 9.65
C ILE A 78 -7.55 -8.72 9.30
N ASN A 79 -8.73 -9.32 9.39
CA ASN A 79 -8.94 -10.72 9.03
C ASN A 79 -8.76 -10.95 7.51
N GLU A 80 -9.17 -10.00 6.66
CA GLU A 80 -8.87 -10.05 5.22
C GLU A 80 -7.35 -10.07 4.98
N LEU A 81 -6.61 -9.16 5.62
CA LEU A 81 -5.15 -9.14 5.52
C LEU A 81 -4.51 -10.43 6.02
N TYR A 82 -4.96 -10.92 7.16
CA TYR A 82 -4.52 -12.19 7.73
C TYR A 82 -4.65 -13.35 6.73
N ASN A 83 -5.78 -13.43 6.04
CA ASN A 83 -6.06 -14.44 5.03
C ASN A 83 -5.21 -14.25 3.77
N TYR A 84 -5.09 -13.02 3.24
CA TYR A 84 -4.27 -12.75 2.04
C TYR A 84 -2.78 -13.07 2.26
N LEU A 85 -2.31 -12.85 3.48
CA LEU A 85 -0.94 -13.18 3.92
C LEU A 85 -0.78 -14.67 4.28
N ASN A 86 -1.86 -15.44 4.29
CA ASN A 86 -1.90 -16.86 4.64
C ASN A 86 -1.19 -17.12 5.98
N LEU A 87 -1.52 -16.30 6.99
CA LEU A 87 -0.90 -16.36 8.33
C LEU A 87 -1.47 -17.47 9.21
N ASN A 88 -2.57 -18.11 8.80
CA ASN A 88 -3.13 -19.33 9.42
C ASN A 88 -2.10 -20.46 9.57
N ARG A 89 -1.07 -20.50 8.73
CA ARG A 89 0.05 -21.46 8.86
C ARG A 89 0.84 -21.34 10.18
N PHE A 90 0.67 -20.25 10.93
CA PHE A 90 1.32 -20.01 12.22
C PHE A 90 0.41 -20.29 13.42
N GLU A 91 -0.84 -20.65 13.18
CA GLU A 91 -1.80 -20.96 14.25
C GLU A 91 -1.36 -22.18 15.07
N ASP A 92 -1.84 -22.24 16.30
CA ASP A 92 -1.83 -23.45 17.11
C ASP A 92 -3.15 -24.20 16.90
N GLU A 93 -3.09 -25.37 16.26
CA GLU A 93 -4.29 -26.17 15.95
C GLU A 93 -5.08 -26.59 17.20
N ILE A 94 -4.39 -26.83 18.32
CA ILE A 94 -5.03 -27.24 19.57
C ILE A 94 -5.82 -26.07 20.14
N TYR A 95 -5.25 -24.86 20.12
CA TYR A 95 -5.95 -23.65 20.53
C TYR A 95 -7.18 -23.39 19.67
N ILE A 96 -7.05 -23.48 18.34
CA ILE A 96 -8.17 -23.27 17.41
C ILE A 96 -9.32 -24.24 17.67
N LYS A 97 -9.03 -25.54 17.84
CA LYS A 97 -10.05 -26.58 18.07
C LYS A 97 -10.83 -26.40 19.38
N LYS A 98 -10.23 -25.77 20.39
CA LYS A 98 -10.83 -25.60 21.73
C LYS A 98 -11.46 -24.23 21.95
N SER A 99 -11.28 -23.30 21.02
CA SER A 99 -11.68 -21.90 21.18
C SER A 99 -13.00 -21.60 20.48
N ASN A 100 -13.75 -20.64 21.03
CA ASN A 100 -14.89 -20.08 20.32
C ASN A 100 -14.43 -19.09 19.22
N GLN A 101 -15.36 -18.70 18.34
CA GLN A 101 -15.03 -17.82 17.20
C GLN A 101 -14.46 -16.46 17.60
N SER A 102 -14.91 -15.89 18.73
CA SER A 102 -14.40 -14.60 19.20
C SER A 102 -12.93 -14.71 19.62
N SER A 103 -12.61 -15.74 20.40
CA SER A 103 -11.24 -16.04 20.83
C SER A 103 -10.32 -16.33 19.64
N ILE A 104 -10.82 -17.07 18.63
CA ILE A 104 -10.08 -17.30 17.37
C ILE A 104 -9.77 -15.98 16.67
N ASN A 105 -10.76 -15.09 16.52
CA ASN A 105 -10.57 -13.80 15.85
C ASN A 105 -9.51 -12.93 16.56
N ASP A 106 -9.50 -12.92 17.89
CA ASP A 106 -8.51 -12.14 18.65
C ASP A 106 -7.11 -12.75 18.61
N TYR A 107 -7.03 -14.09 18.55
CA TYR A 107 -5.78 -14.80 18.31
C TYR A 107 -5.20 -14.50 16.92
N GLN A 108 -6.02 -14.54 15.87
CA GLN A 108 -5.60 -14.23 14.50
C GLN A 108 -5.10 -12.78 14.35
N LYS A 109 -5.78 -11.81 14.99
CA LYS A 109 -5.27 -10.43 15.07
C LYS A 109 -3.93 -10.34 15.78
N SER A 110 -3.76 -11.10 16.86
CA SER A 110 -2.51 -11.11 17.63
C SER A 110 -1.35 -11.69 16.81
N ILE A 111 -1.60 -12.71 15.98
CA ILE A 111 -0.65 -13.21 14.98
C ILE A 111 -0.33 -12.12 13.95
N PHE A 112 -1.34 -11.45 13.39
CA PHE A 112 -1.13 -10.36 12.42
C PHE A 112 -0.27 -9.23 12.99
N TYR A 113 -0.55 -8.80 14.22
CA TYR A 113 0.27 -7.78 14.88
C TYR A 113 1.69 -8.29 15.16
N SER A 114 1.85 -9.52 15.60
CA SER A 114 3.18 -10.11 15.80
C SER A 114 3.98 -10.17 14.49
N PHE A 115 3.32 -10.48 13.38
CA PHE A 115 3.93 -10.38 12.04
C PHE A 115 4.30 -8.94 11.67
N THR A 116 3.44 -7.98 11.98
CA THR A 116 3.76 -6.55 11.78
C THR A 116 5.01 -6.16 12.57
N TYR A 117 5.11 -6.54 13.84
CA TYR A 117 6.31 -6.31 14.65
C TYR A 117 7.56 -6.96 14.02
N PHE A 118 7.45 -8.19 13.52
CA PHE A 118 8.53 -8.84 12.78
C PHE A 118 8.97 -8.01 11.56
N LEU A 119 8.06 -7.40 10.82
CA LEU A 119 8.42 -6.54 9.68
C LEU A 119 9.19 -5.27 10.12
N TYR A 120 8.91 -4.74 11.30
CA TYR A 120 9.54 -3.51 11.81
C TYR A 120 10.84 -3.74 12.59
N THR A 121 11.17 -4.98 12.95
CA THR A 121 12.42 -5.33 13.63
C THR A 121 13.51 -5.71 12.63
N ASN A 122 14.76 -5.32 12.90
CA ASN A 122 15.93 -5.60 12.03
C ASN A 122 15.64 -5.25 10.56
N ILE A 123 15.36 -3.97 10.31
CA ILE A 123 14.92 -3.45 9.02
C ILE A 123 15.95 -3.77 7.94
N ASN A 124 15.47 -4.20 6.77
CA ASN A 124 16.27 -4.40 5.57
C ASN A 124 15.42 -4.10 4.34
N SER A 125 16.08 -4.00 3.18
CA SER A 125 15.43 -3.64 1.92
C SER A 125 14.24 -4.54 1.56
N ALA A 126 14.30 -5.85 1.88
CA ALA A 126 13.18 -6.76 1.64
C ALA A 126 11.99 -6.43 2.55
N LYS A 127 12.21 -6.23 3.85
CA LYS A 127 11.13 -5.85 4.79
C LYS A 127 10.50 -4.51 4.42
N GLU A 128 11.30 -3.53 4.00
CA GLU A 128 10.80 -2.23 3.53
C GLU A 128 9.90 -2.37 2.31
N ASP A 129 10.28 -3.20 1.33
CA ASP A 129 9.44 -3.50 0.16
C ASP A 129 8.12 -4.20 0.57
N ILE A 130 8.17 -5.16 1.50
CA ILE A 130 6.97 -5.81 2.03
C ILE A 130 6.07 -4.80 2.76
N GLN A 131 6.64 -3.93 3.60
CA GLN A 131 5.90 -2.88 4.31
C GLN A 131 5.23 -1.92 3.31
N ALA A 132 5.94 -1.49 2.26
CA ALA A 132 5.39 -0.61 1.24
C ALA A 132 4.19 -1.26 0.51
N LYS A 133 4.31 -2.53 0.13
CA LYS A 133 3.20 -3.27 -0.51
C LYS A 133 2.00 -3.42 0.42
N LEU A 134 2.23 -3.76 1.68
CA LEU A 134 1.17 -4.01 2.64
C LEU A 134 0.50 -2.72 3.15
N PHE A 135 1.28 -1.74 3.58
CA PHE A 135 0.75 -0.56 4.27
C PHE A 135 0.59 0.67 3.37
N SER A 136 1.11 0.64 2.14
CA SER A 136 0.81 1.68 1.14
C SER A 136 -0.06 1.14 0.02
N HIS A 137 0.37 0.11 -0.71
CA HIS A 137 -0.35 -0.33 -1.92
C HIS A 137 -1.69 -0.98 -1.58
N TYR A 138 -1.74 -1.87 -0.59
CA TYR A 138 -3.01 -2.50 -0.19
C TYR A 138 -3.99 -1.53 0.45
N PHE A 139 -3.53 -0.68 1.37
CA PHE A 139 -4.36 0.37 1.96
C PHE A 139 -4.99 1.25 0.89
N LEU A 140 -4.18 1.66 -0.08
CA LEU A 140 -4.63 2.47 -1.19
C LEU A 140 -5.66 1.76 -2.09
N HIS A 141 -5.38 0.50 -2.43
CA HIS A 141 -6.31 -0.34 -3.18
C HIS A 141 -7.67 -0.40 -2.48
N HIS A 142 -7.66 -0.62 -1.17
CA HIS A 142 -8.88 -0.75 -0.39
C HIS A 142 -9.69 0.55 -0.33
N ILE A 143 -9.06 1.70 -0.03
CA ILE A 143 -9.79 2.98 0.01
C ILE A 143 -10.29 3.43 -1.36
N SER A 144 -9.59 3.08 -2.44
CA SER A 144 -10.01 3.42 -3.79
C SER A 144 -11.25 2.64 -4.21
N THR A 145 -11.41 1.43 -3.67
CA THR A 145 -12.56 0.55 -3.91
C THR A 145 -13.76 0.97 -3.05
N ILE A 146 -13.54 1.29 -1.77
CA ILE A 146 -14.62 1.72 -0.85
C ILE A 146 -15.19 3.10 -1.18
N ASN A 147 -14.38 4.06 -1.65
CA ASN A 147 -14.89 5.39 -1.99
C ASN A 147 -15.98 5.40 -3.06
N THR A 148 -16.11 4.33 -3.85
CA THR A 148 -17.23 4.20 -4.79
C THR A 148 -18.59 4.12 -4.08
N LYS A 149 -18.63 3.76 -2.79
CA LYS A 149 -19.85 3.59 -1.98
C LYS A 149 -20.10 4.71 -0.98
N THR A 150 -19.05 5.37 -0.47
CA THR A 150 -19.16 6.37 0.63
C THR A 150 -19.31 7.82 0.17
N ASN A 151 -19.42 8.06 -1.14
CA ASN A 151 -19.54 9.39 -1.76
C ASN A 151 -18.46 10.40 -1.35
N THR A 152 -17.35 9.94 -0.77
CA THR A 152 -16.27 10.80 -0.33
C THR A 152 -15.28 11.02 -1.47
N SER A 153 -15.12 12.29 -1.86
CA SER A 153 -14.27 12.70 -2.98
C SER A 153 -12.80 12.69 -2.57
N LEU A 154 -12.06 11.63 -2.93
CA LEU A 154 -10.59 11.64 -2.87
C LEU A 154 -10.00 12.77 -3.73
N ASN A 155 -9.08 13.54 -3.13
CA ASN A 155 -8.29 14.52 -3.88
C ASN A 155 -7.04 13.85 -4.47
N TYR A 156 -7.21 13.19 -5.62
CA TYR A 156 -6.11 12.52 -6.31
C TYR A 156 -4.95 13.43 -6.71
N LYS A 157 -5.17 14.74 -6.87
CA LYS A 157 -4.09 15.71 -7.12
C LYS A 157 -3.18 15.80 -5.91
N ASP A 158 -3.75 16.08 -4.75
CA ASP A 158 -3.01 16.18 -3.50
C ASP A 158 -2.30 14.86 -3.16
N MET A 159 -2.98 13.72 -3.37
CA MET A 159 -2.39 12.38 -3.18
C MET A 159 -1.20 12.16 -4.12
N THR A 160 -1.32 12.52 -5.40
CA THR A 160 -0.23 12.39 -6.37
C THR A 160 0.96 13.24 -5.97
N GLU A 161 0.74 14.51 -5.68
CA GLU A 161 1.79 15.46 -5.28
C GLU A 161 2.46 15.06 -3.96
N GLY A 162 1.69 14.53 -3.00
CA GLY A 162 2.21 13.98 -1.75
C GLY A 162 3.08 12.75 -1.99
N TYR A 163 2.57 11.79 -2.76
CA TYR A 163 3.25 10.53 -3.03
C TYR A 163 4.56 10.69 -3.83
N ILE A 164 4.62 11.64 -4.76
CA ILE A 164 5.84 11.90 -5.56
C ILE A 164 6.84 12.82 -4.87
N LYS A 165 6.49 13.40 -3.71
CA LYS A 165 7.39 14.32 -3.00
C LYS A 165 8.68 13.60 -2.62
N GLY A 166 9.82 14.15 -3.04
CA GLY A 166 11.14 13.54 -2.81
C GLY A 166 11.48 12.35 -3.72
N LYS A 167 10.67 12.06 -4.75
CA LYS A 167 10.95 11.03 -5.76
C LYS A 167 11.40 11.68 -7.08
N ASP A 168 12.02 10.87 -7.96
CA ASP A 168 12.47 11.26 -9.32
C ASP A 168 11.31 11.48 -10.33
N PHE A 169 10.13 11.86 -9.85
CA PHE A 169 8.96 12.15 -10.69
C PHE A 169 8.61 13.63 -10.66
N LYS A 170 8.44 14.20 -11.85
CA LYS A 170 7.94 15.54 -12.07
C LYS A 170 6.64 15.47 -12.86
N VAL A 171 5.54 15.80 -12.20
CA VAL A 171 4.21 15.90 -12.82
C VAL A 171 3.94 17.37 -13.16
N LYS A 172 3.56 17.65 -14.42
CA LYS A 172 3.12 18.98 -14.87
C LYS A 172 1.76 18.87 -15.55
N GLU A 173 0.89 19.84 -15.31
CA GLU A 173 -0.37 20.01 -16.03
C GLU A 173 -0.22 21.03 -17.18
N SER A 174 -0.95 20.81 -18.26
CA SER A 174 -1.09 21.73 -19.38
C SER A 174 -2.50 21.63 -19.92
N TYR A 175 -3.09 22.74 -20.37
CA TYR A 175 -4.38 22.70 -21.05
C TYR A 175 -4.48 23.78 -22.14
N LYS A 176 -5.33 23.52 -23.14
CA LYS A 176 -5.70 24.47 -24.17
C LYS A 176 -7.22 24.46 -24.31
N ILE A 177 -7.81 25.65 -24.47
CA ILE A 177 -9.23 25.79 -24.79
C ILE A 177 -9.32 26.04 -26.29
N ASP A 178 -10.20 25.31 -26.96
CA ASP A 178 -10.59 25.56 -28.34
C ASP A 178 -11.62 26.69 -28.36
N ASP A 179 -11.28 27.81 -29.00
CA ASP A 179 -12.12 29.01 -29.01
C ASP A 179 -13.44 28.81 -29.77
N THR A 180 -13.45 27.88 -30.74
CA THR A 180 -14.61 27.53 -31.57
C THR A 180 -15.53 26.55 -30.88
N THR A 181 -15.01 25.43 -30.37
CA THR A 181 -15.86 24.37 -29.77
C THR A 181 -16.08 24.56 -28.27
N LYS A 182 -15.35 25.50 -27.64
CA LYS A 182 -15.24 25.67 -26.18
C LYS A 182 -14.81 24.39 -25.44
N ASN A 183 -14.28 23.41 -26.15
CA ASN A 183 -13.71 22.21 -25.55
C ASN A 183 -12.33 22.51 -24.99
N VAL A 184 -11.99 21.78 -23.94
CA VAL A 184 -10.71 21.84 -23.24
C VAL A 184 -9.95 20.58 -23.58
N ASN A 185 -8.75 20.73 -24.13
CA ASN A 185 -7.74 19.68 -24.20
C ASN A 185 -6.84 19.77 -22.96
N PHE A 186 -6.89 18.77 -22.08
CA PHE A 186 -6.14 18.71 -20.83
C PHE A 186 -5.09 17.61 -20.89
N LYS A 187 -3.85 17.95 -20.52
CA LYS A 187 -2.69 17.05 -20.56
C LYS A 187 -1.99 16.97 -19.21
N ILE A 188 -1.54 15.76 -18.86
CA ILE A 188 -0.56 15.55 -17.79
C ILE A 188 0.73 15.04 -18.41
N LEU A 189 1.82 15.73 -18.09
CA LEU A 189 3.17 15.36 -18.44
C LEU A 189 3.86 14.76 -17.22
N LEU A 190 4.46 13.58 -17.39
CA LEU A 190 5.33 12.94 -16.40
C LEU A 190 6.75 12.94 -16.93
N ASN A 191 7.67 13.58 -16.21
CA ASN A 191 9.07 13.77 -16.62
C ASN A 191 9.19 14.34 -18.04
N GLY A 192 8.33 15.30 -18.37
CA GLY A 192 8.30 15.97 -19.68
C GLY A 192 7.59 15.21 -20.79
N LYS A 193 7.19 13.94 -20.59
CA LYS A 193 6.43 13.16 -21.60
C LYS A 193 4.94 13.20 -21.30
N ILE A 194 4.12 13.45 -22.32
CA ILE A 194 2.66 13.38 -22.20
C ILE A 194 2.28 11.94 -21.85
N LYS A 195 1.55 11.76 -20.75
CA LYS A 195 1.04 10.45 -20.29
C LYS A 195 -0.47 10.38 -20.31
N ILE A 196 -1.14 11.49 -20.02
CA ILE A 196 -2.60 11.61 -20.08
C ILE A 196 -2.93 12.77 -21.02
N ASN A 197 -3.91 12.56 -21.91
CA ASN A 197 -4.47 13.55 -22.81
C ASN A 197 -5.98 13.32 -22.88
N LEU A 198 -6.76 14.30 -22.42
CA LEU A 198 -8.22 14.19 -22.31
C LEU A 198 -8.90 15.43 -22.86
N ASP A 199 -9.98 15.24 -23.60
CA ASP A 199 -10.82 16.31 -24.12
C ASP A 199 -12.17 16.36 -23.38
N GLY A 200 -12.72 17.57 -23.20
CA GLY A 200 -14.07 17.73 -22.64
C GLY A 200 -14.41 19.18 -22.28
N LYS A 201 -15.57 19.40 -21.65
CA LYS A 201 -16.12 20.76 -21.45
C LYS A 201 -15.60 21.49 -20.20
N SER A 202 -14.95 20.81 -19.26
CA SER A 202 -14.58 21.40 -17.97
C SER A 202 -13.19 20.99 -17.52
N ILE A 203 -12.29 21.97 -17.37
CA ILE A 203 -10.94 21.78 -16.80
C ILE A 203 -11.03 21.08 -15.44
N LYS A 204 -12.00 21.44 -14.59
CA LYS A 204 -12.15 20.86 -13.24
C LYS A 204 -12.43 19.37 -13.29
N THR A 205 -13.33 18.94 -14.17
CA THR A 205 -13.69 17.51 -14.34
C THR A 205 -12.54 16.74 -14.98
N LEU A 206 -11.93 17.29 -16.04
CA LEU A 206 -10.78 16.68 -16.70
C LEU A 206 -9.59 16.53 -15.77
N ARG A 207 -9.28 17.55 -14.96
CA ARG A 207 -8.21 17.51 -13.96
C ARG A 207 -8.44 16.38 -12.95
N LYS A 208 -9.66 16.25 -12.39
CA LYS A 208 -9.98 15.15 -11.46
C LYS A 208 -9.77 13.77 -12.10
N LYS A 209 -10.24 13.58 -13.33
CA LYS A 209 -10.08 12.32 -14.08
C LYS A 209 -8.60 12.04 -14.37
N ALA A 210 -7.88 13.02 -14.88
CA ALA A 210 -6.47 12.90 -15.24
C ALA A 210 -5.59 12.58 -14.02
N TYR A 211 -5.81 13.24 -12.87
CA TYR A 211 -5.04 12.95 -11.66
C TYR A 211 -5.35 11.57 -11.08
N LYS A 212 -6.59 11.08 -11.19
CA LYS A 212 -6.90 9.70 -10.83
C LYS A 212 -6.14 8.71 -11.71
N GLU A 213 -6.11 8.93 -13.03
CA GLU A 213 -5.42 8.06 -13.98
C GLU A 213 -3.89 8.08 -13.77
N ILE A 214 -3.27 9.27 -13.68
CA ILE A 214 -1.82 9.36 -13.49
C ILE A 214 -1.37 8.80 -12.15
N PHE A 215 -2.17 8.95 -11.09
CA PHE A 215 -1.86 8.43 -9.78
C PHE A 215 -1.68 6.90 -9.81
N PHE A 216 -2.64 6.18 -10.39
CA PHE A 216 -2.53 4.73 -10.56
C PHE A 216 -1.40 4.36 -11.53
N TYR A 217 -1.21 5.12 -12.61
CA TYR A 217 -0.08 4.90 -13.51
C TYR A 217 1.27 4.96 -12.77
N ILE A 218 1.47 5.96 -11.90
CA ILE A 218 2.72 6.12 -11.13
C ILE A 218 2.94 4.92 -10.20
N LEU A 219 1.89 4.45 -9.54
CA LEU A 219 1.97 3.31 -8.63
C LEU A 219 2.35 2.02 -9.37
N ASP A 220 1.67 1.74 -10.49
CA ASP A 220 1.91 0.51 -11.27
C ASP A 220 3.30 0.50 -11.93
N ASN A 221 3.87 1.66 -12.26
CA ASN A 221 5.16 1.77 -12.95
C ASN A 221 6.36 2.04 -12.02
N GLN A 222 6.15 2.13 -10.70
CA GLN A 222 7.25 2.19 -9.72
C GLN A 222 7.96 0.84 -9.59
N GLU A 223 7.23 -0.28 -9.66
CA GLU A 223 7.80 -1.63 -9.52
C GLU A 223 8.83 -1.94 -10.61
N ASN A 224 8.61 -1.47 -11.84
CA ASN A 224 9.53 -1.72 -12.96
C ASN A 224 10.87 -1.00 -12.78
N LYS A 225 10.87 0.25 -12.27
CA LYS A 225 12.12 1.01 -12.09
C LYS A 225 12.96 0.55 -10.91
N GLN A 226 12.36 0.01 -9.85
CA GLN A 226 13.13 -0.58 -8.75
C GLN A 226 13.77 -1.90 -9.17
N ASN A 227 13.05 -2.74 -9.93
CA ASN A 227 13.62 -3.98 -10.47
C ASN A 227 14.73 -3.69 -11.50
N GLU A 228 14.59 -2.66 -12.34
CA GLU A 228 15.66 -2.22 -13.27
C GLU A 228 16.88 -1.66 -12.51
N LYS A 229 16.69 -0.86 -11.46
CA LYS A 229 17.80 -0.37 -10.61
C LYS A 229 18.50 -1.49 -9.84
N LEU A 230 17.79 -2.52 -9.40
CA LEU A 230 18.35 -3.70 -8.74
C LEU A 230 19.14 -4.56 -9.73
N ALA A 231 18.58 -4.83 -10.92
CA ALA A 231 19.27 -5.56 -11.98
C ALA A 231 20.55 -4.84 -12.44
N LEU A 232 20.52 -3.51 -12.56
CA LEU A 232 21.72 -2.71 -12.87
C LEU A 232 22.77 -2.74 -11.75
N LYS A 233 22.34 -2.81 -10.47
CA LYS A 233 23.27 -2.94 -9.35
C LYS A 233 23.93 -4.32 -9.30
N GLU A 234 23.20 -5.39 -9.60
CA GLU A 234 23.76 -6.75 -9.70
C GLU A 234 24.77 -6.86 -10.84
N ILE A 235 24.45 -6.30 -12.02
CA ILE A 235 25.38 -6.24 -13.16
C ILE A 235 26.65 -5.46 -12.82
N ILE A 236 26.54 -4.33 -12.12
CA ILE A 236 27.72 -3.53 -11.72
C ILE A 236 28.56 -4.26 -10.66
N TYR A 237 27.92 -5.02 -9.76
CA TYR A 237 28.61 -5.77 -8.72
C TYR A 237 29.40 -6.96 -9.31
N ASP A 238 28.82 -7.68 -10.29
CA ASP A 238 29.50 -8.77 -10.98
C ASP A 238 30.70 -8.28 -11.82
N ILE A 239 30.63 -7.06 -12.38
CA ILE A 239 31.75 -6.43 -13.10
C ILE A 239 32.91 -6.02 -12.15
N HIS A 240 32.65 -5.80 -10.86
CA HIS A 240 33.67 -5.42 -9.87
C HIS A 240 34.28 -6.58 -9.09
N ILE A 241 33.69 -7.78 -9.15
CA ILE A 241 34.26 -9.00 -8.53
C ILE A 241 34.95 -9.89 -9.58
N GLY A 242 34.68 -9.67 -10.87
CA GLY A 242 35.31 -10.39 -11.98
C GLY A 242 36.59 -9.79 -12.56
N ASN A 243 37.22 -8.80 -11.90
CA ASN A 243 38.51 -8.21 -12.28
C ASN A 243 39.55 -8.35 -11.17
#